data_AF-A0A097R387-F1
#
_entry.id   AF-A0A097R387-F1
#
_cell.length_a   1.000
_cell.length_b   1.000
_cell.length_c   1.000
_cell.angle_alpha   90.00
_cell.angle_beta   90.00
_cell.angle_gamma   90.00
#
_symmetry.space_group_name_H-M   'P 1'
#
loop_
_entity.id
_entity.type
_entity.pdbx_description
1 polymer ?
#
loop_
_entity_poly.entity_id
_entity_poly.type
_entity_poly.pdbx_seq_one_letter_code
_entity_poly.pdbx_strand_id
1 'polypeptide(L)'
;MRIELTLDKRNKLPDGALEALNHEFSKRVNHIYPDTAVQVRMTNSNTLTVMGGLKSDKERIEEVLQETWESADDWFDNGFSE
;
A
#
# COMPACT_ATOMS: atom_id res chain seq x y z
N MET A 1 13.70 -5.75 2.03
CA MET A 1 12.48 -6.48 2.44
C MET A 1 11.55 -6.60 1.25
N ARG A 2 10.55 -7.50 1.23
CA ARG A 2 9.52 -7.52 0.18
C ARG A 2 8.13 -7.53 0.79
N ILE A 3 7.27 -6.65 0.31
CA ILE A 3 5.89 -6.51 0.76
C ILE A 3 4.95 -6.79 -0.40
N GLU A 4 3.96 -7.64 -0.15
CA GLU A 4 2.87 -7.88 -1.09
C GLU A 4 1.54 -7.54 -0.41
N LEU A 5 0.81 -6.61 -1.00
CA LEU A 5 -0.55 -6.26 -0.63
C LEU A 5 -1.50 -6.79 -1.70
N THR A 6 -2.46 -7.61 -1.27
CA THR A 6 -3.58 -7.99 -2.12
C THR A 6 -4.85 -7.34 -1.62
N LEU A 7 -5.66 -6.85 -2.55
CA LEU A 7 -6.98 -6.28 -2.29
C LEU A 7 -8.03 -7.17 -2.93
N ASP A 8 -9.12 -7.42 -2.23
CA ASP A 8 -10.25 -8.15 -2.77
C ASP A 8 -10.88 -7.32 -3.90
N LYS A 9 -10.86 -7.88 -5.11
CA LYS A 9 -11.41 -7.27 -6.34
C LYS A 9 -12.91 -6.98 -6.27
N ARG A 10 -13.63 -7.52 -5.27
CA ARG A 10 -15.03 -7.17 -4.99
C ARG A 10 -15.15 -5.74 -4.46
N ASN A 11 -14.11 -5.23 -3.81
CA ASN A 11 -14.01 -3.83 -3.41
C ASN A 11 -13.60 -3.02 -4.65
N LYS A 12 -14.60 -2.45 -5.32
CA LYS A 12 -14.35 -1.60 -6.48
C LYS A 12 -13.58 -0.36 -6.05
N LEU A 13 -12.38 -0.21 -6.61
CA LEU A 13 -11.60 1.00 -6.48
C LEU A 13 -11.91 1.94 -7.66
N PRO A 14 -11.80 3.27 -7.48
CA PRO A 14 -11.81 4.22 -8.58
C PRO A 14 -10.71 3.92 -9.61
N ASP A 15 -10.83 4.49 -10.80
CA ASP A 15 -9.79 4.41 -11.82
C ASP A 15 -8.49 5.05 -11.30
N GLY A 16 -7.34 4.49 -11.66
CA GLY A 16 -6.03 4.93 -11.16
C GLY A 16 -5.74 4.70 -9.67
N ALA A 17 -6.73 4.38 -8.83
CA ALA A 17 -6.55 4.25 -7.38
C ALA A 17 -5.61 3.11 -6.98
N LEU A 18 -5.57 2.01 -7.73
CA LEU A 18 -4.65 0.91 -7.46
C LEU A 18 -3.19 1.34 -7.68
N GLU A 19 -2.92 2.09 -8.74
CA GLU A 19 -1.59 2.58 -9.10
C GLU A 19 -1.13 3.67 -8.13
N ALA A 20 -2.04 4.60 -7.80
CA ALA A 20 -1.79 5.65 -6.83
C ALA A 20 -1.51 5.08 -5.43
N LEU A 21 -2.29 4.08 -4.98
CA LEU A 21 -2.05 3.38 -3.73
C LEU A 21 -0.70 2.65 -3.74
N ASN A 22 -0.38 1.95 -4.84
CA ASN A 22 0.91 1.29 -4.97
C ASN A 22 2.06 2.30 -4.86
N HIS A 23 1.94 3.45 -5.51
CA HIS A 23 2.95 4.50 -5.45
C HIS A 23 3.12 5.08 -4.04
N GLU A 24 2.04 5.56 -3.42
CA GLU A 24 2.12 6.23 -2.13
C GLU A 24 2.53 5.26 -1.01
N PHE A 25 1.98 4.04 -1.00
CA PHE A 25 2.37 3.03 -0.02
C PHE A 25 3.85 2.64 -0.19
N SER A 26 4.32 2.46 -1.43
CA SER A 26 5.74 2.18 -1.71
C SER A 26 6.65 3.30 -1.19
N LYS A 27 6.26 4.56 -1.43
CA LYS A 27 7.01 5.75 -0.99
C LYS A 27 7.12 5.83 0.52
N ARG A 28 6.00 5.67 1.26
CA ARG A 28 5.99 5.71 2.73
C ARG A 28 6.76 4.55 3.35
N VAL A 29 6.62 3.35 2.80
CA VAL A 29 7.41 2.19 3.23
C VAL A 29 8.90 2.46 3.02
N ASN A 30 9.32 2.89 1.82
CA ASN A 30 10.74 3.11 1.52
C ASN A 30 11.36 4.25 2.33
N HIS A 31 10.57 5.19 2.83
CA HIS A 31 11.04 6.23 3.76
C HIS A 31 11.50 5.63 5.10
N ILE A 32 10.87 4.55 5.55
CA ILE A 32 11.17 3.88 6.84
C ILE A 32 12.13 2.71 6.63
N TYR A 33 11.91 1.94 5.57
CA TYR A 33 12.64 0.72 5.20
C TYR A 33 13.23 0.87 3.79
N PRO A 34 14.43 1.45 3.65
CA PRO A 34 15.08 1.61 2.36
C PRO A 34 15.21 0.29 1.59
N ASP A 35 15.23 0.38 0.26
CA ASP A 35 15.40 -0.77 -0.65
C ASP A 35 14.33 -1.86 -0.45
N THR A 36 13.10 -1.46 -0.10
CA THR A 36 11.96 -2.39 0.07
C THR A 36 11.10 -2.43 -1.18
N ALA A 37 10.99 -3.62 -1.77
CA ALA A 37 10.11 -3.86 -2.89
C ALA A 37 8.66 -4.01 -2.40
N VAL A 38 7.75 -3.18 -2.92
CA VAL A 38 6.33 -3.20 -2.59
C VAL A 38 5.52 -3.47 -3.86
N GLN A 39 4.53 -4.34 -3.75
CA GLN A 39 3.62 -4.66 -4.85
C GLN A 39 2.18 -4.73 -4.36
N VAL A 40 1.31 -3.91 -4.94
CA VAL A 40 -0.14 -3.95 -4.71
C VAL A 40 -0.85 -4.58 -5.90
N ARG A 41 -1.79 -5.51 -5.65
CA ARG A 41 -2.56 -6.19 -6.70
C ARG A 41 -3.98 -6.54 -6.27
N MET A 42 -4.89 -6.64 -7.23
CA MET A 42 -6.25 -7.15 -7.01
C MET A 42 -6.28 -8.68 -7.06
N THR A 43 -6.90 -9.32 -6.06
CA THR A 43 -7.12 -10.77 -5.96
C THR A 43 -8.53 -11.07 -5.43
N ASN A 44 -8.77 -12.26 -4.87
CA ASN A 44 -10.05 -12.63 -4.25
C ASN A 44 -10.05 -12.44 -2.72
N SER A 45 -9.03 -11.78 -2.15
CA SER A 45 -8.92 -11.57 -0.69
C SER A 45 -8.00 -10.40 -0.34
N ASN A 46 -8.30 -9.73 0.78
CA ASN A 46 -7.40 -8.75 1.38
C ASN A 46 -6.28 -9.48 2.15
N THR A 47 -5.01 -9.23 1.82
CA THR A 47 -3.88 -9.86 2.52
C THR A 47 -2.65 -8.97 2.44
N LEU A 48 -1.96 -8.77 3.57
CA LEU A 48 -0.66 -8.12 3.63
C LEU A 48 0.40 -9.13 4.05
N THR A 49 1.39 -9.34 3.19
CA THR A 49 2.51 -10.27 3.41
C THR A 49 3.80 -9.50 3.43
N VAL A 50 4.61 -9.71 4.47
CA VAL A 50 5.94 -9.12 4.63
C VAL A 50 6.97 -10.25 4.67
N MET A 51 7.85 -10.27 3.68
CA MET A 51 8.91 -11.27 3.52
C MET A 51 10.27 -10.67 3.84
N GLY A 52 11.06 -11.39 4.65
CA GLY A 52 12.40 -10.96 5.06
C GLY A 52 12.41 -9.79 6.05
N GLY A 53 11.33 -9.61 6.81
CA GLY A 53 11.23 -8.67 7.94
C GLY A 53 10.91 -9.39 9.25
N LEU A 54 11.04 -8.68 10.37
CA LEU A 54 10.66 -9.13 11.69
C LEU A 54 9.14 -8.99 11.91
N LYS A 55 8.61 -9.60 12.97
CA LYS A 55 7.20 -9.43 13.35
C LYS A 55 6.85 -7.95 13.56
N SER A 56 7.72 -7.22 14.25
CA SER A 56 7.53 -5.79 14.50
C SER A 56 7.57 -4.94 13.22
N ASP A 57 8.28 -5.38 12.18
CA ASP A 57 8.23 -4.71 10.88
C ASP A 57 6.87 -4.88 10.23
N LYS A 58 6.28 -6.08 10.32
CA LYS A 58 4.92 -6.30 9.84
C LYS A 58 3.92 -5.40 10.56
N GLU A 59 3.99 -5.32 11.88
CA GLU A 59 3.12 -4.45 12.69
C GLU A 59 3.24 -2.98 12.25
N ARG A 60 4.48 -2.49 12.06
CA ARG A 60 4.71 -1.13 11.57
C ARG A 60 4.20 -0.91 10.15
N ILE A 61 4.35 -1.88 9.25
CA ILE A 61 3.85 -1.81 7.88
C ILE A 61 2.32 -1.81 7.84
N GLU A 62 1.66 -2.54 8.74
CA GLU A 62 0.21 -2.51 8.91
C GLU A 62 -0.26 -1.11 9.33
N GLU A 63 0.44 -0.46 10.26
CA GLU A 63 0.18 0.93 10.64
C GLU A 63 0.37 1.89 9.46
N VAL A 64 1.49 1.79 8.72
CA VAL A 64 1.74 2.63 7.53
C VAL A 64 0.64 2.45 6.48
N LEU A 65 0.18 1.21 6.26
CA LEU A 65 -0.90 0.93 5.32
C LEU A 65 -2.19 1.61 5.78
N GLN A 66 -2.51 1.54 7.08
CA GLN A 66 -3.66 2.21 7.66
C GLN A 66 -3.55 3.73 7.52
N GLU A 67 -2.41 4.32 7.89
CA GLU A 67 -2.15 5.77 7.74
C GLU A 67 -2.28 6.22 6.27
N THR A 68 -1.85 5.38 5.32
CA THR A 68 -2.02 5.64 3.88
C THR A 68 -3.48 5.63 3.49
N TRP A 69 -4.26 4.69 4.01
CA TRP A 69 -5.69 4.60 3.73
C TRP A 69 -6.50 5.76 4.34
N GLU A 70 -6.18 6.17 5.57
CA GLU A 70 -6.87 7.27 6.28
C GLU A 70 -6.56 8.66 5.71
N SER A 71 -5.45 8.81 4.97
CA SER A 71 -5.06 10.06 4.31
C SER A 71 -5.28 10.02 2.79
N ALA A 72 -6.20 9.15 2.30
CA ALA A 72 -6.48 9.01 0.87
C ALA A 72 -6.82 10.34 0.18
N ASP A 73 -7.60 11.20 0.82
CA ASP A 73 -7.96 12.52 0.29
C ASP A 73 -6.72 13.42 0.02
N ASP A 74 -5.61 13.23 0.74
CA ASP A 74 -4.41 14.05 0.57
C ASP A 74 -3.55 13.63 -0.63
N TRP A 75 -3.47 12.33 -0.93
CA TRP A 75 -2.57 11.80 -1.97
C TRP A 75 -3.29 11.29 -3.22
N PHE A 76 -4.58 10.97 -3.13
CA PHE A 76 -5.39 10.54 -4.26
C PHE A 76 -6.05 11.74 -4.96
N ASP A 77 -6.77 12.61 -4.26
CA ASP A 77 -7.51 13.70 -4.91
C ASP A 77 -6.62 14.83 -5.46
N ASN A 78 -5.44 15.06 -4.88
CA ASN A 78 -4.50 16.08 -5.36
C ASN A 78 -3.74 15.69 -6.65
N GLY A 79 -3.97 14.48 -7.19
CA GLY A 79 -3.22 13.93 -8.34
C GLY A 79 -4.04 13.59 -9.58
N PHE A 80 -5.37 13.67 -9.53
CA PHE A 80 -6.27 13.32 -10.67
C PHE A 80 -7.07 14.52 -11.19
N SER A 81 -6.48 15.72 -11.15
CA SER A 81 -6.96 16.87 -11.92
C SER A 81 -6.11 17.06 -13.17
N GLU A 82 -6.45 16.34 -14.25
CA GLU A 82 -6.09 16.73 -15.62
C GLU A 82 -7.35 16.80 -16.48
#